data_AF-A0A218KQQ5-F1
#
_entry.id   AF-A0A218KQQ5-F1
#
_cell.length_a   1.000
_cell.length_b   1.000
_cell.length_c   1.000
_cell.angle_alpha   90.00
_cell.angle_beta   90.00
_cell.angle_gamma   90.00
#
_symmetry.space_group_name_H-M   'P 1'
#
loop_
_entity.id
_entity.type
_entity.pdbx_description
1 polymer ?
#
loop_
_entity_poly.entity_id
_entity_poly.type
_entity_poly.pdbx_seq_one_letter_code
_entity_poly.pdbx_strand_id
1 'polypeptide(L)'
;MLQSPSSKLYQPKILQLHIINNAVYINNVKVVSEHSRMRLKIFHILLDQFLQDFKNGLPPEKYKFFDINQLAELLGIDSTTQNLEQKVRRPLNKMQQTIRESLSNELGIECNDVIESIGWPGYTGRDYGYRLNPFILSLSVAKPECTPCLSI
;
A
#
# COMPACT_ATOMS: atom_id res chain seq x y z
N MET A 1 19.31 -30.93 28.47
CA MET A 1 18.75 -30.79 27.11
C MET A 1 17.70 -29.69 27.16
N LEU A 2 18.02 -28.49 26.68
CA LEU A 2 17.07 -27.38 26.56
C LEU A 2 16.51 -27.43 25.15
N GLN A 3 15.23 -27.78 25.01
CA GLN A 3 14.53 -27.68 23.75
C GLN A 3 14.41 -26.19 23.38
N SER A 4 15.03 -25.80 22.28
CA SER A 4 14.84 -24.49 21.64
C SER A 4 13.37 -24.38 21.20
N PRO A 5 12.68 -23.26 21.46
CA PRO A 5 11.33 -23.07 20.96
C PRO A 5 11.41 -23.01 19.43
N SER A 6 10.69 -23.93 18.77
CA SER A 6 10.45 -23.88 17.33
C SER A 6 9.69 -22.58 17.05
N SER A 7 10.42 -21.53 16.68
CA SER A 7 9.84 -20.38 16.02
C SER A 7 9.31 -20.91 14.68
N LYS A 8 8.01 -21.14 14.60
CA LYS A 8 7.33 -21.27 13.31
C LYS A 8 7.77 -20.05 12.50
N LEU A 9 8.59 -20.26 11.48
CA LEU A 9 8.91 -19.25 10.47
C LEU A 9 7.58 -18.80 9.89
N TYR A 10 7.10 -17.64 10.35
CA TYR A 10 5.91 -17.01 9.81
C TYR A 10 6.30 -16.59 8.39
N GLN A 11 6.04 -17.45 7.41
CA GLN A 11 6.20 -17.09 6.01
C GLN A 11 5.22 -15.94 5.77
N PRO A 12 5.69 -14.71 5.49
CA PRO A 12 4.77 -13.61 5.25
C PRO A 12 3.88 -14.00 4.08
N LYS A 13 2.57 -14.01 4.31
CA LYS A 13 1.60 -14.33 3.27
C LYS A 13 1.74 -13.27 2.18
N ILE A 14 2.27 -13.67 1.04
CA ILE A 14 2.40 -12.78 -0.12
C ILE A 14 0.99 -12.35 -0.54
N LEU A 15 0.79 -11.05 -0.66
CA LEU A 15 -0.44 -10.40 -1.05
C LEU A 15 -0.35 -10.02 -2.53
N GLN A 16 -1.37 -10.37 -3.30
CA GLN A 16 -1.46 -10.08 -4.72
C GLN A 16 -2.17 -8.75 -4.92
N LEU A 17 -1.45 -7.76 -5.46
CA LEU A 17 -2.00 -6.46 -5.81
C LEU A 17 -2.57 -6.49 -7.24
N HIS A 18 -3.80 -6.00 -7.41
CA HIS A 18 -4.43 -5.79 -8.72
C HIS A 18 -5.07 -4.40 -8.82
N ILE A 19 -5.08 -3.85 -10.04
CA ILE A 19 -5.85 -2.65 -10.38
C ILE A 19 -6.86 -3.04 -11.44
N ILE A 20 -8.15 -2.85 -11.14
CA ILE A 20 -9.27 -3.15 -12.04
C ILE A 20 -10.18 -1.94 -12.05
N ASN A 21 -10.47 -1.36 -13.23
CA ASN A 21 -11.35 -0.21 -13.39
C ASN A 21 -11.01 0.97 -12.44
N ASN A 22 -9.72 1.25 -12.26
CA ASN A 22 -9.20 2.28 -11.35
C ASN A 22 -9.57 2.08 -9.85
N ALA A 23 -9.96 0.86 -9.46
CA ALA A 23 -10.04 0.44 -8.08
C ALA A 23 -8.85 -0.48 -7.74
N VAL A 24 -8.43 -0.45 -6.47
CA VAL A 24 -7.30 -1.24 -5.97
C VAL A 24 -7.83 -2.45 -5.22
N TYR A 25 -7.30 -3.62 -5.57
CA TYR A 25 -7.63 -4.89 -4.97
C TYR A 25 -6.38 -5.57 -4.42
N ILE A 26 -6.52 -6.22 -3.27
CA ILE A 26 -5.48 -7.06 -2.67
C ILE A 26 -6.08 -8.42 -2.37
N ASN A 27 -5.51 -9.49 -2.94
CA ASN A 27 -6.08 -10.85 -2.86
C ASN A 27 -7.58 -10.87 -3.22
N ASN A 28 -7.98 -10.18 -4.29
CA ASN A 28 -9.36 -10.00 -4.75
C ASN A 28 -10.29 -9.19 -3.81
N VAL A 29 -9.79 -8.65 -2.69
CA VAL A 29 -10.54 -7.75 -1.81
C VAL A 29 -10.38 -6.32 -2.31
N LYS A 30 -11.49 -5.62 -2.62
CA LYS A 30 -11.45 -4.19 -3.00
C LYS A 30 -11.07 -3.35 -1.78
N VAL A 31 -9.87 -2.77 -1.78
CA VAL A 31 -9.34 -1.98 -0.66
C VAL A 31 -9.35 -0.47 -0.90
N VAL A 32 -9.35 -0.04 -2.17
CA VAL A 32 -9.58 1.36 -2.54
C VAL A 32 -10.59 1.40 -3.69
N SER A 33 -11.73 2.05 -3.47
CA SER A 33 -12.74 2.24 -4.51
C SER A 33 -12.32 3.29 -5.54
N GLU A 34 -12.72 3.05 -6.79
CA GLU A 34 -12.72 3.95 -7.94
C GLU A 34 -13.24 5.37 -7.66
N HIS A 35 -14.15 5.53 -6.69
CA HIS A 35 -14.70 6.84 -6.32
C HIS A 35 -13.82 7.62 -5.33
N SER A 36 -12.80 6.99 -4.76
CA SER A 36 -11.94 7.59 -3.73
C SER A 36 -10.78 8.38 -4.33
N ARG A 37 -11.09 9.44 -5.09
CA ARG A 37 -10.13 10.20 -5.92
C ARG A 37 -8.79 10.50 -5.22
N MET A 38 -8.81 11.10 -4.03
CA MET A 38 -7.56 11.47 -3.35
C MET A 38 -6.76 10.26 -2.86
N ARG A 39 -7.44 9.23 -2.34
CA ARG A 39 -6.78 7.98 -1.92
C ARG A 39 -6.15 7.27 -3.11
N LEU A 40 -6.83 7.24 -4.26
CA LEU A 40 -6.27 6.68 -5.49
C LEU A 40 -5.06 7.44 -5.99
N LYS A 41 -5.09 8.79 -5.96
CA LYS A 41 -3.92 9.59 -6.33
C LYS A 41 -2.72 9.28 -5.45
N ILE A 42 -2.92 9.24 -4.13
CA ILE A 42 -1.85 8.88 -3.18
C ILE A 42 -1.36 7.45 -3.45
N PHE A 43 -2.28 6.50 -3.63
CA PHE A 43 -1.92 5.11 -3.91
C PHE A 43 -1.09 4.98 -5.18
N HIS A 44 -1.48 5.65 -6.27
CA HIS A 44 -0.77 5.63 -7.54
C HIS A 44 0.64 6.22 -7.42
N ILE A 45 0.82 7.31 -6.66
CA ILE A 45 2.16 7.84 -6.37
C ILE A 45 3.04 6.79 -5.67
N LEU A 46 2.51 6.12 -4.65
CA LEU A 46 3.25 5.06 -3.94
C LEU A 46 3.54 3.86 -4.84
N LEU A 47 2.60 3.50 -5.72
CA LEU A 47 2.75 2.41 -6.68
C LEU A 47 3.77 2.72 -7.77
N ASP A 48 3.76 3.94 -8.31
CA ASP A 48 4.70 4.37 -9.35
C ASP A 48 6.14 4.29 -8.82
N GLN A 49 6.37 4.75 -7.59
CA GLN A 49 7.68 4.64 -6.95
C GLN A 49 8.06 3.17 -6.66
N PHE A 50 7.12 2.37 -6.16
CA PHE A 50 7.34 0.93 -5.96
C PHE A 50 7.77 0.23 -7.25
N LEU A 51 7.07 0.52 -8.36
CA LEU A 51 7.39 -0.02 -9.67
C LEU A 51 8.73 0.49 -10.19
N GLN A 52 9.05 1.76 -9.93
CA GLN A 52 10.34 2.34 -10.31
C GLN A 52 11.49 1.65 -9.58
N ASP A 53 11.39 1.46 -8.26
CA ASP A 53 12.42 0.79 -7.45
C ASP A 53 12.59 -0.67 -7.85
N PHE A 54 11.47 -1.36 -8.15
CA PHE A 54 11.47 -2.70 -8.70
C PHE A 54 12.19 -2.78 -10.05
N LYS A 55 11.83 -1.89 -11.00
CA LYS A 55 12.45 -1.82 -12.34
C LYS A 55 13.95 -1.51 -12.27
N ASN A 56 14.35 -0.72 -11.29
CA ASN A 56 15.76 -0.37 -11.06
C ASN A 56 16.54 -1.49 -10.35
N GLY A 57 15.90 -2.62 -10.03
CA GLY A 57 16.57 -3.76 -9.39
C GLY A 57 17.05 -3.46 -7.97
N LEU A 58 16.43 -2.49 -7.29
CA LEU A 58 16.77 -2.20 -5.90
C LEU A 58 16.33 -3.38 -5.01
N PRO A 59 17.08 -3.70 -3.94
CA PRO A 59 16.61 -4.64 -2.93
C PRO A 59 15.46 -4.00 -2.11
N PRO A 60 14.49 -4.80 -1.60
CA PRO A 60 13.32 -4.32 -0.85
C PRO A 60 13.61 -3.31 0.27
N GLU A 61 14.71 -3.50 1.00
CA GLU A 61 15.14 -2.61 2.09
C GLU A 61 15.41 -1.19 1.62
N LYS A 62 15.81 -1.03 0.35
CA LYS A 62 16.17 0.26 -0.26
C LYS A 62 15.01 0.92 -1.00
N TYR A 63 13.81 0.36 -0.97
CA TYR A 63 12.64 0.99 -1.61
C TYR A 63 12.35 2.32 -0.92
N LYS A 64 12.12 3.35 -1.72
CA LYS A 64 12.01 4.73 -1.25
C LYS A 64 10.71 4.94 -0.49
N PHE A 65 10.81 5.65 0.63
CA PHE A 65 9.69 6.21 1.35
C PHE A 65 9.45 7.66 0.94
N PHE A 66 8.19 8.10 1.00
CA PHE A 66 7.83 9.50 0.88
C PHE A 66 7.31 10.05 2.20
N ASP A 67 7.72 11.26 2.57
CA ASP A 67 7.05 12.01 3.64
C ASP A 67 5.81 12.76 3.11
N ILE A 68 5.04 13.35 4.03
CA ILE A 68 3.80 14.08 3.68
C ILE A 68 4.03 15.30 2.77
N ASN A 69 5.20 15.94 2.84
CA ASN A 69 5.51 17.11 2.02
C ASN A 69 5.82 16.68 0.60
N GLN A 70 6.61 15.61 0.45
CA GLN A 70 6.90 15.02 -0.86
C GLN A 70 5.63 14.50 -1.54
N LEU A 71 4.73 13.87 -0.78
CA LEU A 71 3.43 13.48 -1.30
C LEU A 71 2.59 14.69 -1.72
N ALA A 72 2.58 15.78 -0.94
CA ALA A 72 1.86 17.00 -1.30
C ALA A 72 2.40 17.64 -2.59
N GLU A 73 3.73 17.72 -2.73
CA GLU A 73 4.40 18.22 -3.93
C GLU A 73 3.98 17.41 -5.17
N LEU A 74 4.06 16.08 -5.09
CA LEU A 74 3.67 15.18 -6.18
C LEU A 74 2.17 15.26 -6.52
N LEU A 75 1.33 15.66 -5.55
CA LEU A 75 -0.10 15.91 -5.74
C LEU A 75 -0.42 17.31 -6.27
N GLY A 76 0.58 18.21 -6.37
CA GLY A 76 0.37 19.62 -6.69
C GLY A 76 -0.40 20.38 -5.61
N ILE A 77 -0.21 20.00 -4.34
CA ILE A 77 -0.85 20.60 -3.17
C ILE A 77 0.18 21.48 -2.47
N ASP A 78 -0.21 22.71 -2.12
CA ASP A 78 0.65 23.58 -1.32
C ASP A 78 0.90 23.00 0.09
N SER A 79 2.12 23.18 0.58
CA SER A 79 2.59 22.61 1.84
C SER A 79 2.11 23.36 3.09
N THR A 80 0.96 24.02 3.02
CA THR A 80 0.36 24.61 4.23
C THR A 80 -0.09 23.50 5.18
N THR A 81 0.08 23.69 6.48
CA THR A 81 -0.26 22.69 7.50
C THR A 81 -1.69 22.17 7.36
N GLN A 82 -2.64 23.05 7.04
CA GLN A 82 -4.03 22.67 6.82
C GLN A 82 -4.20 21.75 5.60
N ASN A 83 -3.55 22.05 4.48
CA ASN A 83 -3.65 21.24 3.28
C ASN A 83 -2.93 19.91 3.43
N LEU A 84 -1.75 19.87 4.04
CA LEU A 84 -1.05 18.64 4.38
C LEU A 84 -1.93 17.71 5.23
N GLU A 85 -2.58 18.25 6.26
CA GLU A 85 -3.47 17.47 7.13
C GLU A 85 -4.72 16.98 6.37
N GLN A 86 -5.45 17.88 5.72
CA GLN A 86 -6.76 17.58 5.15
C GLN A 86 -6.70 16.81 3.84
N LYS A 87 -5.71 17.10 2.99
CA LYS A 87 -5.62 16.55 1.63
C LYS A 87 -4.63 15.40 1.47
N VAL A 88 -3.69 15.24 2.41
CA VAL A 88 -2.69 14.16 2.34
C VAL A 88 -2.82 13.21 3.54
N ARG A 89 -2.56 13.70 4.77
CA ARG A 89 -2.46 12.85 5.97
C ARG A 89 -3.77 12.14 6.29
N ARG A 90 -4.92 12.84 6.33
CA ARG A 90 -6.22 12.22 6.60
C ARG A 90 -6.61 11.18 5.55
N PRO A 91 -6.55 11.46 4.23
CA PRO A 91 -6.80 10.45 3.21
C PRO A 91 -5.88 9.24 3.30
N LEU A 92 -4.58 9.44 3.55
CA LEU A 92 -3.60 8.36 3.71
C LEU A 92 -3.90 7.48 4.92
N ASN A 93 -4.11 8.08 6.10
CA ASN A 93 -4.47 7.35 7.31
C ASN A 93 -5.78 6.57 7.13
N LYS A 94 -6.79 7.19 6.48
CA LYS A 94 -8.05 6.51 6.19
C LYS A 94 -7.86 5.37 5.20
N MET A 95 -6.96 5.51 4.22
CA MET A 95 -6.62 4.44 3.29
C MET A 95 -5.94 3.26 4.01
N GLN A 96 -4.92 3.51 4.84
CA GLN A 96 -4.27 2.49 5.67
C GLN A 96 -5.27 1.76 6.56
N GLN A 97 -6.15 2.49 7.23
CA GLN A 97 -7.20 1.92 8.07
C GLN A 97 -8.16 1.03 7.25
N THR A 98 -8.66 1.53 6.11
CA THR A 98 -9.59 0.75 5.27
C THR A 98 -8.92 -0.51 4.72
N ILE A 99 -7.66 -0.44 4.25
CA ILE A 99 -6.94 -1.63 3.80
C ILE A 99 -6.84 -2.67 4.92
N ARG A 100 -6.43 -2.25 6.12
CA ARG A 100 -6.31 -3.14 7.29
C ARG A 100 -7.65 -3.79 7.62
N GLU A 101 -8.71 -2.99 7.76
CA GLU A 101 -10.04 -3.49 8.11
C GLU A 101 -10.59 -4.46 7.07
N SER A 102 -10.50 -4.11 5.78
CA SER A 102 -10.97 -4.96 4.69
C SER A 102 -10.22 -6.29 4.64
N LEU A 103 -8.89 -6.28 4.78
CA LEU A 103 -8.10 -7.51 4.73
C LEU A 103 -8.27 -8.37 5.98
N SER A 104 -8.34 -7.76 7.16
CA SER A 104 -8.60 -8.50 8.41
C SER A 104 -9.96 -9.19 8.40
N ASN A 105 -10.99 -8.51 7.91
CA ASN A 105 -12.34 -9.07 7.84
C ASN A 105 -12.46 -10.21 6.82
N GLU A 106 -11.86 -10.06 5.64
CA GLU A 106 -12.03 -11.03 4.54
C GLU A 106 -11.03 -12.20 4.63
N LEU A 107 -9.82 -11.97 5.12
CA LEU A 107 -8.75 -12.96 5.13
C LEU A 107 -8.48 -13.56 6.52
N GLY A 108 -9.05 -12.98 7.59
CA GLY A 108 -8.81 -13.42 8.97
C GLY A 108 -7.36 -13.22 9.43
N ILE A 109 -6.61 -12.32 8.81
CA ILE A 109 -5.21 -12.02 9.13
C ILE A 109 -5.07 -10.55 9.50
N GLU A 110 -4.27 -10.23 10.52
CA GLU A 110 -3.86 -8.85 10.73
C GLU A 110 -2.92 -8.42 9.61
N CYS A 111 -3.40 -7.55 8.73
CA CYS A 111 -2.62 -7.00 7.64
C CYS A 111 -2.38 -5.50 7.87
N ASN A 112 -1.38 -5.20 8.70
CA ASN A 112 -1.10 -3.83 9.12
C ASN A 112 -0.20 -3.06 8.16
N ASP A 113 0.49 -3.76 7.25
CA ASP A 113 1.72 -3.24 6.67
C ASP A 113 1.67 -3.12 5.14
N VAL A 114 0.51 -3.13 4.48
CA VAL A 114 0.42 -2.94 3.01
C VAL A 114 1.06 -1.61 2.59
N ILE A 115 0.72 -0.55 3.31
CA ILE A 115 1.40 0.73 3.25
C ILE A 115 2.21 0.83 4.54
N GLU A 116 3.51 0.56 4.42
CA GLU A 116 4.45 0.64 5.53
C GLU A 116 4.65 2.10 5.93
N SER A 117 4.68 2.34 7.24
CA SER A 117 4.99 3.65 7.83
C SER A 117 6.16 3.53 8.78
N ILE A 118 7.21 4.32 8.57
CA ILE A 118 8.39 4.40 9.44
C ILE A 118 8.52 5.82 10.00
N GLY A 119 9.03 5.97 11.23
CA GLY A 119 9.36 7.30 11.77
C GLY A 119 10.37 8.02 10.87
N TRP A 120 10.11 9.28 10.54
CA TRP A 120 10.96 10.06 9.63
C TRP A 120 12.07 10.80 10.40
N PRO A 121 13.36 10.56 10.10
CA PRO A 121 14.44 11.25 10.78
C PRO A 121 14.51 12.74 10.39
N GLY A 122 14.75 13.61 11.39
CA GLY A 122 15.00 15.04 11.17
C GLY A 122 13.85 15.99 11.46
N TYR A 123 12.65 15.48 11.79
CA TYR A 123 11.50 16.31 12.17
C TYR A 123 10.95 15.90 13.54
N THR A 124 10.69 16.88 14.41
CA THR A 124 10.12 16.66 15.75
C THR A 124 8.63 16.38 15.65
N GLY A 125 8.24 15.11 15.80
CA GLY A 125 6.88 14.67 16.17
C GLY A 125 5.89 14.51 15.01
N ARG A 126 5.39 13.27 14.84
CA ARG A 126 4.34 12.85 13.88
C ARG A 126 4.69 12.87 12.40
N ASP A 127 5.98 12.92 12.05
CA ASP A 127 6.40 12.75 10.68
C ASP A 127 6.83 11.31 10.42
N TYR A 128 6.20 10.73 9.40
CA TYR A 128 6.38 9.36 8.97
C TYR A 128 6.71 9.35 7.48
N GLY A 129 7.57 8.41 7.09
CA GLY A 129 7.74 8.03 5.70
C GLY A 129 6.76 6.91 5.35
N TYR A 130 6.23 6.94 4.13
CA TYR A 130 5.26 5.98 3.63
C TYR A 130 5.74 5.33 2.33
N ARG A 131 5.54 4.01 2.20
CA ARG A 131 5.74 3.26 0.95
C ARG A 131 4.80 2.07 0.86
N LEU A 132 4.59 1.53 -0.35
CA LEU A 132 4.05 0.17 -0.49
C LEU A 132 5.10 -0.83 0.00
N ASN A 133 4.68 -1.82 0.79
CA ASN A 133 5.59 -2.75 1.44
C ASN A 133 6.09 -3.84 0.49
N PRO A 134 7.39 -3.86 0.14
CA PRO A 134 7.96 -4.81 -0.80
C PRO A 134 8.15 -6.23 -0.25
N PHE A 135 8.05 -6.42 1.07
CA PHE A 135 8.21 -7.73 1.69
C PHE A 135 6.94 -8.57 1.65
N ILE A 136 5.77 -7.94 1.47
CA ILE A 136 4.48 -8.62 1.51
C ILE A 136 3.68 -8.46 0.22
N LEU A 137 4.01 -7.49 -0.63
CA LEU A 137 3.29 -7.27 -1.89
C LEU A 137 3.99 -7.97 -3.05
N SER A 138 3.19 -8.68 -3.84
CA SER A 138 3.55 -9.13 -5.17
C SER A 138 2.65 -8.49 -6.21
N LEU A 139 3.25 -8.10 -7.33
CA LEU A 139 2.51 -7.66 -8.49
C LEU A 139 2.08 -8.89 -9.28
N SER A 140 0.79 -8.96 -9.60
CA SER A 140 0.30 -10.01 -10.48
C SER A 140 -0.54 -9.39 -11.58
N VAL A 141 -0.38 -9.93 -12.79
CA VAL A 141 -1.21 -9.53 -13.92
C VAL A 141 -2.62 -10.06 -13.66
N ALA A 142 -3.63 -9.19 -13.72
CA ALA A 142 -5.02 -9.63 -13.66
C ALA A 142 -5.23 -10.64 -14.80
N LYS A 143 -5.56 -11.89 -14.45
CA LYS A 143 -6.04 -12.83 -15.46
C LYS A 143 -7.41 -12.30 -15.92
N PRO A 144 -7.62 -12.02 -17.20
CA PRO A 144 -8.97 -11.74 -17.67
C PRO A 144 -9.82 -12.97 -17.31
N GLU A 145 -10.94 -12.76 -16.61
CA GLU A 145 -11.93 -13.81 -16.40
C GLU A 145 -12.31 -14.33 -17.79
N CYS A 146 -12.00 -15.59 -18.08
CA CYS A 146 -12.51 -16.26 -19.26
C CYS A 146 -14.03 -16.27 -19.13
N THR A 147 -14.70 -15.34 -19.81
CA THR A 147 -16.15 -15.35 -19.93
C THR A 147 -16.51 -16.66 -20.62
N PRO A 148 -17.36 -17.53 -20.03
CA PRO A 148 -17.79 -18.72 -20.73
C PRO A 148 -18.49 -18.26 -22.01
N CYS A 149 -17.95 -18.65 -23.16
CA CYS A 149 -18.63 -18.50 -24.43
C CYS A 149 -19.98 -19.20 -24.30
N LEU A 150 -21.06 -18.42 -24.22
CA LEU A 150 -22.40 -18.93 -24.41
C LEU A 150 -22.48 -19.41 -25.86
N SER A 151 -22.34 -20.72 -26.04
CA SER A 151 -22.61 -21.40 -27.31
C SER A 151 -24.07 -21.14 -27.67
N ILE A 152 -24.30 -20.46 -28.79
CA ILE A 152 -25.59 -20.36 -29.47
C ILE A 152 -25.75 -21.58 -30.37
#